data_AF-A0A971J9D2-F1
#
_entry.id   AF-A0A971J9D2-F1
#
_cell.length_a   1.000
_cell.length_b   1.000
_cell.length_c   1.000
_cell.angle_alpha   90.00
_cell.angle_beta   90.00
_cell.angle_gamma   90.00
#
_symmetry.space_group_name_H-M   'P 1'
#
loop_
_entity.id
_entity.type
_entity.pdbx_description
1 polymer ?
#
loop_
_entity_poly.entity_id
_entity_poly.type
_entity_poly.pdbx_seq_one_letter_code
_entity_poly.pdbx_strand_id
1 'polypeptide(L)'
;MLVAGIPELAALDGVQQPPEYHAEGDALIHTLLALEAVPADADERVFWAVLLHDVGKAPTTAFLDGRWRSPGHEAASEKMVPGILSRLGRQELAADVAWLVRHHGFPLSWSKEPLQRLTAHQRRFCAHPLFPLLIAVARADVSGSLGGSDKGQRLEAIETLWRLGETTFGKS
;
A
#
# COMPACT_ATOMS: atom_id res chain seq x y z
N MET A 1 -6.84 12.62 -18.28
CA MET A 1 -7.82 11.51 -18.17
C MET A 1 -7.11 10.20 -17.79
N LEU A 2 -6.29 10.21 -16.72
CA LEU A 2 -5.48 9.04 -16.31
C LEU A 2 -6.37 7.89 -15.83
N VAL A 3 -7.42 8.20 -15.06
CA VAL A 3 -8.38 7.24 -14.52
C VAL A 3 -9.10 6.44 -15.61
N ALA A 4 -9.60 7.11 -16.65
CA ALA A 4 -10.33 6.44 -17.73
C ALA A 4 -9.44 5.60 -18.66
N GLY A 5 -8.11 5.78 -18.60
CA GLY A 5 -7.14 4.97 -19.35
C GLY A 5 -6.81 3.64 -18.68
N ILE A 6 -7.22 3.44 -17.42
CA ILE A 6 -6.94 2.25 -16.61
C ILE A 6 -8.27 1.73 -16.06
N PRO A 7 -8.93 0.78 -16.76
CA PRO A 7 -10.27 0.31 -16.37
C PRO A 7 -10.37 -0.20 -14.93
N GLU A 8 -9.32 -0.84 -14.43
CA GLU A 8 -9.26 -1.37 -13.07
C GLU A 8 -9.20 -0.27 -12.01
N LEU A 9 -8.64 0.90 -12.35
CA LEU A 9 -8.65 2.09 -11.50
C LEU A 9 -10.02 2.76 -11.54
N ALA A 10 -10.62 2.89 -12.72
CA ALA A 10 -11.98 3.42 -12.86
C ALA A 10 -13.03 2.57 -12.12
N ALA A 11 -12.81 1.25 -12.03
CA ALA A 11 -13.67 0.32 -11.31
C ALA A 11 -13.66 0.53 -9.77
N LEU A 12 -12.77 1.36 -9.24
CA LEU A 12 -12.80 1.76 -7.83
C LEU A 12 -13.84 2.83 -7.50
N ASP A 13 -14.38 3.52 -8.50
CA ASP A 13 -15.41 4.53 -8.31
C ASP A 13 -16.67 3.89 -7.70
N GLY A 14 -17.11 4.41 -6.57
CA GLY A 14 -18.23 3.91 -5.78
C GLY A 14 -17.90 2.72 -4.87
N VAL A 15 -16.67 2.18 -4.90
CA VAL A 15 -16.28 1.04 -4.07
C VAL A 15 -16.15 1.49 -2.61
N GLN A 16 -17.07 1.00 -1.78
CA GLN A 16 -17.23 1.42 -0.40
C GLN A 16 -16.05 1.01 0.49
N GLN A 17 -15.63 1.92 1.36
CA GLN A 17 -14.63 1.67 2.40
C GLN A 17 -15.22 1.81 3.82
N PRO A 18 -14.64 1.15 4.84
CA PRO A 18 -15.06 1.35 6.22
C PRO A 18 -14.84 2.80 6.69
N PRO A 19 -15.89 3.55 7.08
CA PRO A 19 -15.78 4.98 7.39
C PRO A 19 -14.93 5.28 8.63
N GLU A 20 -14.79 4.30 9.52
CA GLU A 20 -13.93 4.36 10.70
C GLU A 20 -12.44 4.59 10.35
N TYR A 21 -11.98 4.05 9.22
CA TYR A 21 -10.60 4.18 8.75
C TYR A 21 -10.47 5.06 7.50
N HIS A 22 -11.54 5.13 6.70
CA HIS A 22 -11.59 5.79 5.42
C HIS A 22 -12.80 6.72 5.39
N ALA A 23 -12.69 7.89 6.04
CA ALA A 23 -13.77 8.86 6.10
C ALA A 23 -14.14 9.44 4.72
N GLU A 24 -13.25 9.33 3.73
CA GLU A 24 -13.50 9.57 2.32
C GLU A 24 -14.55 8.62 1.71
N GLY A 25 -14.76 7.45 2.32
CA GLY A 25 -15.82 6.49 1.98
C GLY A 25 -15.64 5.71 0.68
N ASP A 26 -14.75 6.15 -0.20
CA ASP A 26 -14.61 5.65 -1.58
C ASP A 26 -13.15 5.27 -1.89
N ALA A 27 -12.96 4.11 -2.54
CA ALA A 27 -11.64 3.58 -2.83
C ALA A 27 -10.89 4.34 -3.94
N LEU A 28 -11.59 4.91 -4.93
CA LEU A 28 -10.96 5.74 -5.95
C LEU A 28 -10.50 7.06 -5.34
N ILE A 29 -11.37 7.71 -4.54
CA ILE A 29 -11.01 8.95 -3.83
C ILE A 29 -9.79 8.71 -2.94
N HIS A 30 -9.80 7.63 -2.16
CA HIS A 30 -8.66 7.23 -1.34
C HIS A 30 -7.37 7.07 -2.15
N THR A 31 -7.44 6.35 -3.27
CA THR A 31 -6.27 6.12 -4.14
C THR A 31 -5.71 7.43 -4.68
N LEU A 32 -6.57 8.38 -5.06
CA LEU A 32 -6.14 9.69 -5.56
C LEU A 32 -5.51 10.54 -4.44
N LEU A 33 -6.09 10.54 -3.24
CA LEU A 33 -5.50 11.23 -2.08
C LEU A 33 -4.15 10.64 -1.68
N ALA A 34 -4.01 9.31 -1.72
CA ALA A 34 -2.74 8.65 -1.48
C ALA A 34 -1.70 9.03 -2.54
N LEU A 35 -2.12 9.15 -3.80
CA LEU A 35 -1.23 9.56 -4.89
C LEU A 35 -0.73 11.00 -4.74
N GLU A 36 -1.57 11.92 -4.22
CA GLU A 36 -1.15 13.30 -3.91
C GLU A 36 -0.03 13.37 -2.86
N ALA A 37 0.06 12.36 -1.99
CA ALA A 37 1.12 12.25 -0.99
C ALA A 37 2.45 11.70 -1.55
N VAL A 38 2.48 11.25 -2.81
CA VAL A 38 3.70 10.75 -3.46
C VAL A 38 4.57 11.93 -3.92
N PRO A 39 5.83 12.06 -3.46
CA PRO A 39 6.73 13.10 -3.92
C PRO A 39 6.99 13.04 -5.43
N ALA A 40 7.16 14.20 -6.07
CA ALA A 40 7.39 14.27 -7.52
C ALA A 40 8.71 13.62 -7.98
N ASP A 41 9.70 13.51 -7.08
CA ASP A 41 11.00 12.89 -7.28
C ASP A 41 11.08 11.45 -6.75
N ALA A 42 9.93 10.87 -6.35
CA ALA A 42 9.87 9.49 -5.88
C ALA A 42 10.25 8.50 -6.99
N ASP A 43 10.74 7.32 -6.55
CA ASP A 43 10.93 6.18 -7.44
C ASP A 43 9.61 5.84 -8.15
N GLU A 44 9.65 5.66 -9.46
CA GLU A 44 8.46 5.43 -10.27
C GLU A 44 7.66 4.19 -9.82
N ARG A 45 8.33 3.18 -9.24
CA ARG A 45 7.67 2.00 -8.68
C ARG A 45 6.76 2.36 -7.51
N VAL A 46 7.08 3.39 -6.73
CA VAL A 46 6.21 3.89 -5.64
C VAL A 46 4.95 4.51 -6.24
N PHE A 47 5.08 5.35 -7.26
CA PHE A 47 3.93 5.95 -7.95
C PHE A 47 2.97 4.87 -8.46
N TRP A 48 3.48 3.88 -9.20
CA TRP A 48 2.64 2.80 -9.73
C TRP A 48 2.07 1.91 -8.64
N ALA A 49 2.84 1.60 -7.60
CA ALA A 49 2.35 0.80 -6.49
C ALA A 49 1.22 1.51 -5.75
N VAL A 50 1.34 2.81 -5.47
CA VAL A 50 0.26 3.60 -4.83
C VAL A 50 -0.96 3.69 -5.73
N LEU A 51 -0.78 3.96 -7.03
CA LEU A 51 -1.90 4.03 -7.98
C LEU A 51 -2.67 2.71 -8.07
N LEU A 52 -1.99 1.57 -7.89
CA LEU A 52 -2.56 0.24 -8.13
C LEU A 52 -2.79 -0.59 -6.86
N HIS A 53 -2.45 -0.10 -5.66
CA HIS A 53 -2.46 -0.92 -4.44
C HIS A 53 -3.83 -1.54 -4.15
N ASP A 54 -4.89 -0.81 -4.47
CA ASP A 54 -6.26 -1.12 -4.10
C ASP A 54 -7.17 -1.55 -5.25
N VAL A 55 -6.68 -1.66 -6.49
CA VAL A 55 -7.54 -2.03 -7.65
C VAL A 55 -8.27 -3.37 -7.46
N GLY A 56 -7.71 -4.27 -6.66
CA GLY A 56 -8.33 -5.52 -6.25
C GLY A 56 -9.54 -5.36 -5.32
N LYS A 57 -9.79 -4.19 -4.76
CA LYS A 57 -10.99 -3.91 -3.96
C LYS A 57 -12.25 -3.95 -4.81
N ALA A 58 -12.20 -3.53 -6.07
CA ALA A 58 -13.35 -3.55 -6.96
C ALA A 58 -14.03 -4.94 -7.06
N PRO A 59 -13.31 -6.04 -7.36
CA PRO A 59 -13.92 -7.37 -7.42
C PRO A 59 -14.05 -8.09 -6.07
N THR A 60 -13.42 -7.60 -5.00
CA THR A 60 -13.39 -8.32 -3.70
C THR A 60 -14.22 -7.67 -2.61
N THR A 61 -14.68 -6.43 -2.80
CA THR A 61 -15.43 -5.71 -1.77
C THR A 61 -16.84 -6.27 -1.63
N ALA A 62 -17.20 -6.63 -0.40
CA ALA A 62 -18.50 -7.18 -0.05
C ALA A 62 -18.93 -6.70 1.33
N PHE A 63 -20.24 -6.64 1.56
CA PHE A 63 -20.81 -6.35 2.87
C PHE A 63 -20.84 -7.64 3.71
N LEU A 64 -19.94 -7.73 4.70
CA LEU A 64 -19.70 -8.93 5.50
C LEU A 64 -19.72 -8.59 6.99
N ASP A 65 -20.54 -9.32 7.77
CA ASP A 65 -20.70 -9.14 9.22
C ASP A 65 -21.05 -7.69 9.61
N GLY A 66 -21.95 -7.05 8.85
CA GLY A 66 -22.42 -5.69 9.15
C GLY A 66 -21.45 -4.57 8.74
N ARG A 67 -20.37 -4.86 8.00
CA ARG A 67 -19.46 -3.84 7.49
C ARG A 67 -18.91 -4.17 6.09
N TRP A 68 -18.55 -3.15 5.33
CA TRP A 68 -17.81 -3.32 4.08
C TRP A 68 -16.42 -3.89 4.35
N ARG A 69 -16.00 -4.88 3.57
CA ARG A 69 -14.67 -5.49 3.65
C ARG A 69 -14.20 -5.88 2.25
N SER A 70 -12.89 -5.89 2.04
CA SER A 70 -12.27 -6.30 0.77
C SER A 70 -11.28 -7.46 1.01
N PRO A 71 -11.78 -8.66 1.38
CA PRO A 71 -10.92 -9.80 1.69
C PRO A 71 -10.05 -10.21 0.49
N GLY A 72 -8.74 -10.24 0.69
CA GLY A 72 -7.77 -10.67 -0.32
C GLY A 72 -7.57 -9.68 -1.47
N HIS A 73 -8.01 -8.42 -1.31
CA HIS A 73 -7.80 -7.38 -2.32
C HIS A 73 -6.33 -7.22 -2.68
N GLU A 74 -5.40 -7.40 -1.74
CA GLU A 74 -3.96 -7.27 -1.99
C GLU A 74 -3.47 -8.30 -3.02
N ALA A 75 -3.95 -9.54 -2.91
CA ALA A 75 -3.61 -10.61 -3.85
C ALA A 75 -4.36 -10.47 -5.18
N ALA A 76 -5.56 -9.88 -5.16
CA ALA A 76 -6.29 -9.55 -6.38
C ALA A 76 -5.59 -8.41 -7.15
N SER A 77 -5.19 -7.33 -6.47
CA SER A 77 -4.43 -6.21 -7.03
C SER A 77 -3.12 -6.71 -7.63
N GLU A 78 -2.34 -7.51 -6.89
CA GLU A 78 -1.08 -8.12 -7.35
C GLU A 78 -1.23 -8.81 -8.71
N LYS A 79 -2.28 -9.63 -8.88
CA LYS A 79 -2.52 -10.38 -10.12
C LYS A 79 -2.88 -9.49 -11.31
N MET A 80 -3.44 -8.30 -11.06
CA MET A 80 -3.83 -7.36 -12.12
C MET A 80 -2.64 -6.52 -12.61
N VAL A 81 -1.67 -6.22 -11.73
CA VAL A 81 -0.54 -5.32 -12.02
C VAL A 81 0.19 -5.65 -13.33
N PRO A 82 0.60 -6.89 -13.62
CA PRO A 82 1.36 -7.18 -14.85
C PRO A 82 0.57 -6.86 -16.12
N GLY A 83 -0.73 -7.16 -16.15
CA GLY A 83 -1.59 -6.87 -17.29
C GLY A 83 -1.79 -5.37 -17.48
N ILE A 84 -2.01 -4.63 -16.38
CA ILE A 84 -2.16 -3.18 -16.41
C ILE A 84 -0.89 -2.52 -16.94
N LEU A 85 0.28 -2.81 -16.34
CA LEU A 85 1.54 -2.17 -16.71
C LEU A 85 2.00 -2.56 -18.11
N SER A 86 1.74 -3.79 -18.56
CA SER A 86 2.03 -4.20 -19.94
C SER A 86 1.23 -3.38 -20.95
N ARG A 87 -0.07 -3.12 -20.72
CA ARG A 87 -0.88 -2.26 -21.61
C ARG A 87 -0.38 -0.81 -21.66
N LEU A 88 0.30 -0.37 -20.60
CA LEU A 88 0.87 0.97 -20.47
C LEU A 88 2.35 1.05 -20.90
N GLY A 89 2.92 -0.05 -21.40
CA GLY A 89 4.32 -0.12 -21.85
C GLY A 89 5.34 -0.02 -20.71
N ARG A 90 4.97 -0.49 -19.51
CA ARG A 90 5.78 -0.47 -18.27
C ARG A 90 6.01 -1.87 -17.69
N GLN A 91 6.04 -2.90 -18.55
CA GLN A 91 6.15 -4.30 -18.11
C GLN A 91 7.40 -4.59 -17.26
N GLU A 92 8.47 -3.82 -17.41
CA GLU A 92 9.72 -3.92 -16.65
C GLU A 92 9.53 -3.64 -15.15
N LEU A 93 8.52 -2.85 -14.79
CA LEU A 93 8.20 -2.52 -13.40
C LEU A 93 7.29 -3.57 -12.75
N ALA A 94 6.70 -4.48 -13.54
CA ALA A 94 5.58 -5.29 -13.10
C ALA A 94 5.88 -6.19 -11.89
N ALA A 95 7.05 -6.82 -11.86
CA ALA A 95 7.43 -7.70 -10.75
C ALA A 95 7.56 -6.92 -9.43
N ASP A 96 8.26 -5.77 -9.45
CA ASP A 96 8.48 -4.94 -8.28
C ASP A 96 7.18 -4.29 -7.80
N VAL A 97 6.39 -3.72 -8.72
CA VAL A 97 5.11 -3.09 -8.40
C VAL A 97 4.13 -4.13 -7.86
N ALA A 98 4.05 -5.33 -8.45
CA ALA A 98 3.17 -6.38 -7.95
C ALA A 98 3.56 -6.79 -6.53
N TRP A 99 4.86 -6.91 -6.24
CA TRP A 99 5.34 -7.18 -4.89
C TRP A 99 4.97 -6.06 -3.91
N LEU A 100 5.17 -4.78 -4.29
CA LEU A 100 4.81 -3.64 -3.45
C LEU A 100 3.30 -3.59 -3.16
N VAL A 101 2.48 -3.74 -4.20
CA VAL A 101 1.02 -3.81 -4.12
C VAL A 101 0.57 -4.96 -3.22
N ARG A 102 1.16 -6.16 -3.35
CA ARG A 102 0.78 -7.32 -2.54
C ARG A 102 1.00 -7.11 -1.04
N HIS A 103 1.99 -6.31 -0.68
CA HIS A 103 2.47 -6.17 0.69
C HIS A 103 2.20 -4.79 1.31
N HIS A 104 1.51 -3.88 0.62
CA HIS A 104 1.33 -2.49 1.06
C HIS A 104 0.78 -2.38 2.50
N GLY A 105 -0.16 -3.25 2.89
CA GLY A 105 -0.73 -3.29 4.24
C GLY A 105 0.10 -4.04 5.28
N PHE A 106 1.16 -4.76 4.90
CA PHE A 106 1.91 -5.62 5.83
C PHE A 106 2.66 -4.84 6.92
N PRO A 107 3.36 -3.72 6.65
CA PRO A 107 3.95 -2.90 7.72
C PRO A 107 2.89 -2.44 8.73
N LEU A 108 1.70 -2.05 8.23
CA LEU A 108 0.58 -1.58 9.05
C LEU A 108 -0.10 -2.70 9.87
N SER A 109 0.25 -3.97 9.62
CA SER A 109 -0.26 -5.11 10.38
C SER A 109 0.57 -5.41 11.64
N TRP A 110 1.69 -4.71 11.86
CA TRP A 110 2.54 -4.94 13.01
C TRP A 110 1.88 -4.36 14.29
N SER A 111 2.25 -4.91 15.46
CA SER A 111 1.57 -4.75 16.74
C SER A 111 1.07 -3.32 17.06
N LYS A 112 -0.08 -3.24 17.73
CA LYS A 112 -0.68 -1.98 18.24
C LYS A 112 -0.06 -1.47 19.54
N GLU A 113 0.60 -2.36 20.29
CA GLU A 113 1.42 -1.98 21.45
C GLU A 113 2.74 -1.34 20.98
N PRO A 114 3.40 -0.48 21.78
CA PRO A 114 4.64 0.19 21.37
C PRO A 114 5.63 -0.81 20.79
N LEU A 115 5.97 -0.65 19.50
CA LEU A 115 6.88 -1.56 18.82
C LEU A 115 8.29 -1.31 19.40
N GLN A 116 8.73 -2.18 20.31
CA GLN A 116 10.06 -2.06 20.93
C GLN A 116 11.15 -2.78 20.12
N ARG A 117 10.79 -3.84 19.40
CA ARG A 117 11.72 -4.61 18.57
C ARG A 117 11.00 -5.32 17.43
N LEU A 118 11.72 -5.48 16.32
CA LEU A 118 11.28 -6.34 15.21
C LEU A 118 11.40 -7.83 15.58
N THR A 119 10.47 -8.64 15.12
CA THR A 119 10.60 -10.11 15.13
C THR A 119 11.63 -10.55 14.07
N ALA A 120 12.08 -11.82 14.13
CA ALA A 120 12.97 -12.36 13.11
C ALA A 120 12.32 -12.33 11.70
N HIS A 121 11.02 -12.61 11.63
CA HIS A 121 10.25 -12.54 10.39
C HIS A 121 10.20 -11.10 9.85
N GLN A 122 9.89 -10.13 10.70
CA GLN A 122 9.86 -8.71 10.32
C GLN A 122 11.24 -8.22 9.86
N ARG A 123 12.33 -8.59 10.56
CA ARG A 123 13.70 -8.28 10.11
C ARG A 123 14.03 -8.84 8.74
N ARG A 124 13.69 -10.10 8.48
CA ARG A 124 13.90 -10.72 7.16
C ARG A 124 13.12 -9.99 6.08
N PHE A 125 11.93 -9.53 6.41
CA PHE A 125 11.10 -8.74 5.50
C PHE A 125 11.70 -7.34 5.25
N CYS A 126 12.23 -6.68 6.29
CA CYS A 126 12.98 -5.42 6.17
C CYS A 126 14.23 -5.53 5.28
N ALA A 127 14.84 -6.71 5.20
CA ALA A 127 16.01 -6.96 4.37
C ALA A 127 15.67 -7.12 2.87
N HIS A 128 14.39 -7.10 2.49
CA HIS A 128 14.01 -7.15 1.08
C HIS A 128 14.43 -5.85 0.36
N PRO A 129 15.01 -5.90 -0.85
CA PRO A 129 15.47 -4.70 -1.56
C PRO A 129 14.39 -3.64 -1.81
N LEU A 130 13.13 -4.06 -1.90
CA LEU A 130 11.98 -3.18 -2.11
C LEU A 130 11.37 -2.66 -0.80
N PHE A 131 11.87 -3.05 0.38
CA PHE A 131 11.32 -2.61 1.65
C PHE A 131 11.33 -1.07 1.84
N PRO A 132 12.39 -0.33 1.44
CA PRO A 132 12.36 1.14 1.50
C PRO A 132 11.21 1.73 0.68
N LEU A 133 10.97 1.19 -0.53
CA LEU A 133 9.87 1.62 -1.39
C LEU A 133 8.52 1.24 -0.80
N LEU A 134 8.41 0.09 -0.12
CA LEU A 134 7.19 -0.32 0.57
C LEU A 134 6.83 0.62 1.72
N ILE A 135 7.82 1.13 2.45
CA ILE A 135 7.60 2.15 3.48
C ILE A 135 7.07 3.44 2.85
N ALA A 136 7.58 3.83 1.68
CA ALA A 136 7.06 5.00 0.94
C ALA A 136 5.61 4.77 0.47
N VAL A 137 5.28 3.60 -0.06
CA VAL A 137 3.91 3.21 -0.45
C VAL A 137 2.97 3.25 0.76
N ALA A 138 3.36 2.61 1.88
CA ALA A 138 2.55 2.59 3.10
C ALA A 138 2.36 4.01 3.67
N ARG A 139 3.35 4.89 3.54
CA ARG A 139 3.23 6.30 3.97
C ARG A 139 2.18 7.02 3.14
N ALA A 140 2.23 6.88 1.81
CA ALA A 140 1.27 7.49 0.91
C ALA A 140 -0.17 6.99 1.18
N ASP A 141 -0.38 5.69 1.34
CA ASP A 141 -1.67 5.08 1.74
C ASP A 141 -2.20 5.67 3.07
N VAL A 142 -1.34 5.73 4.09
CA VAL A 142 -1.72 6.33 5.39
C VAL A 142 -2.05 7.82 5.24
N SER A 143 -1.30 8.58 4.45
CA SER A 143 -1.57 10.00 4.19
C SER A 143 -2.87 10.23 3.42
N GLY A 144 -3.27 9.30 2.57
CA GLY A 144 -4.55 9.33 1.84
C GLY A 144 -5.76 8.88 2.66
N SER A 145 -5.57 8.34 3.87
CA SER A 145 -6.65 7.88 4.75
C SER A 145 -7.17 9.03 5.62
N LEU A 146 -8.42 9.46 5.43
CA LEU A 146 -8.99 10.59 6.19
C LEU A 146 -9.64 10.17 7.53
N GLY A 147 -9.69 8.87 7.85
CA GLY A 147 -10.23 8.36 9.12
C GLY A 147 -9.23 8.43 10.29
N GLY A 148 -9.74 8.27 11.51
CA GLY A 148 -8.92 8.24 12.72
C GLY A 148 -8.24 6.88 12.90
N SER A 149 -6.91 6.82 12.80
CA SER A 149 -6.15 5.61 13.13
C SER A 149 -4.75 5.91 13.67
N ASP A 150 -4.15 4.92 14.32
CA ASP A 150 -2.76 4.94 14.80
C ASP A 150 -1.75 4.51 13.71
N LYS A 151 -2.19 4.32 12.45
CA LYS A 151 -1.36 3.77 11.36
C LYS A 151 -0.11 4.61 11.13
N GLY A 152 -0.22 5.94 11.16
CA GLY A 152 0.92 6.85 10.98
C GLY A 152 1.99 6.70 12.06
N GLN A 153 1.58 6.72 13.34
CA GLN A 153 2.49 6.53 14.48
C GLN A 153 3.19 5.16 14.42
N ARG A 154 2.46 4.11 14.02
CA ARG A 154 3.05 2.77 13.84
C ARG A 154 4.06 2.75 12.71
N LEU A 155 3.76 3.39 11.58
CA LEU A 155 4.69 3.46 10.46
C LEU A 155 5.99 4.19 10.83
N GLU A 156 5.91 5.29 11.58
CA GLU A 156 7.09 6.01 12.09
C GLU A 156 7.94 5.14 13.02
N ALA A 157 7.32 4.38 13.92
CA ALA A 157 8.02 3.46 14.82
C ALA A 157 8.74 2.34 14.04
N ILE A 158 8.09 1.80 13.01
CA ILE A 158 8.66 0.77 12.12
C ILE A 158 9.88 1.31 11.39
N GLU A 159 9.76 2.49 10.78
CA GLU A 159 10.84 3.14 10.05
C GLU A 159 12.03 3.44 10.97
N THR A 160 11.76 3.90 12.20
CA THR A 160 12.79 4.15 13.21
C THR A 160 13.54 2.86 13.55
N LEU A 161 12.83 1.77 13.84
CA LEU A 161 13.45 0.49 14.16
C LEU A 161 14.24 -0.12 13.00
N TRP A 162 13.73 0.04 11.78
CA TRP A 162 14.43 -0.41 10.58
C TRP A 162 15.76 0.35 10.41
N ARG A 163 15.75 1.69 10.49
CA ARG A 163 16.97 2.52 10.40
C ARG A 163 17.98 2.22 11.51
N LEU A 164 17.51 2.01 12.76
CA LEU A 164 18.37 1.57 13.86
C LEU A 164 18.95 0.16 13.60
N GLY A 165 18.17 -0.72 12.98
CA GLY A 165 18.62 -2.00 12.49
C GLY A 165 19.74 -1.86 11.46
N GLU A 166 19.60 -1.00 10.46
CA GLU A 166 20.64 -0.77 9.44
C GLU A 166 21.97 -0.30 10.05
N THR A 167 21.91 0.55 11.09
CA THR A 167 23.13 0.96 11.81
C THR A 167 23.80 -0.17 12.60
N THR A 168 23.07 -1.25 12.92
CA THR A 168 23.57 -2.40 13.68
C THR A 168 23.93 -3.60 12.79
N PHE A 169 23.34 -3.73 11.59
CA PHE A 169 23.66 -4.79 10.61
C PHE A 169 24.80 -4.42 9.63
N GLY A 170 25.29 -3.18 9.64
CA GLY A 170 26.43 -2.72 8.81
C GLY A 170 27.83 -3.10 9.33
N LYS A 171 27.95 -4.04 10.27
CA LYS A 171 29.23 -4.57 10.75
C LYS A 171 29.15 -6.09 10.95
N SER A 172 29.43 -6.84 9.89
CA SER A 172 30.02 -8.19 9.98
C SER A 172 30.73 -8.51 8.69
#